data_AF-S4P3V5-F1
#
_entry.id   AF-S4P3V5-F1
#
_cell.length_a   1.000
_cell.length_b   1.000
_cell.length_c   1.000
_cell.angle_alpha   90.00
_cell.angle_beta   90.00
_cell.angle_gamma   90.00
#
_symmetry.space_group_name_H-M   'P 1'
#
loop_
_entity.id
_entity.type
_entity.pdbx_description
1 polymer ?
#
loop_
_entity_poly.entity_id
_entity_poly.type
_entity_poly.pdbx_seq_one_letter_code
_entity_poly.pdbx_strand_id
1 'polypeptide(L)'
;MEQQLNRECSLFTEDGRYVIVGSAAHIPDDLRPHFYHIHSNNEAVTPTIRSALEDYSLHLVDLHHGKLCDKKHFRTDKIYLSHNQGIYLYKELLAVLSVQHQTIHLFQIVDGMLIEIRKIGRFCYDDDPFIVSSVFAPVVNERPYCEETINSLKHRLLVFLFKRAKTITDDTKDPLELRKFYKY
;
A
#
# COMPACT_ATOMS: atom_id res chain seq x y z
N MET A 1 6.65 24.04 3.57
CA MET A 1 5.97 23.17 4.55
C MET A 1 7.02 22.53 5.42
N GLU A 2 6.90 22.68 6.74
CA GLU A 2 7.79 22.00 7.68
C GLU A 2 7.41 20.51 7.75
N GLN A 3 8.37 19.63 7.52
CA GLN A 3 8.20 18.18 7.70
C GLN A 3 8.48 17.84 9.16
N GLN A 4 7.48 17.28 9.85
CA GLN A 4 7.63 16.85 11.23
C GLN A 4 8.03 15.38 11.26
N LEU A 5 9.17 15.07 11.88
CA LEU A 5 9.59 13.70 12.14
C LEU A 5 8.63 13.04 13.15
N ASN A 6 8.19 11.82 12.84
CA ASN A 6 7.40 11.02 13.75
C ASN A 6 8.34 10.27 14.70
N ARG A 7 8.31 10.63 16.00
CA ARG A 7 9.19 10.06 17.03
C ARG A 7 8.91 8.58 17.32
N GLU A 8 7.73 8.10 16.97
CA GLU A 8 7.29 6.71 17.18
C GLU A 8 7.53 5.84 15.95
N CYS A 9 8.14 6.40 14.90
CA CYS A 9 8.42 5.73 13.64
C CYS A 9 9.92 5.49 13.49
N SER A 10 10.38 4.29 13.85
CA SER A 10 11.76 3.86 13.62
C SER A 10 11.81 2.36 13.38
N LEU A 11 12.51 1.98 12.31
CA LEU A 11 12.78 0.59 11.95
C LEU A 11 14.29 0.45 11.69
N PHE A 12 14.90 -0.61 12.22
CA PHE A 12 16.32 -0.87 12.09
C PHE A 12 16.53 -2.13 11.27
N THR A 13 17.51 -2.10 10.37
CA THR A 13 17.95 -3.32 9.66
C THR A 13 18.55 -4.32 10.64
N GLU A 14 18.52 -5.60 10.31
CA GLU A 14 19.03 -6.67 11.18
C GLU A 14 20.54 -6.51 11.50
N ASP A 15 21.31 -5.95 10.56
CA ASP A 15 22.73 -5.65 10.73
C ASP A 15 22.99 -4.36 11.54
N GLY A 16 21.94 -3.61 11.90
CA GLY A 16 22.04 -2.34 12.62
C GLY A 16 22.69 -1.20 11.82
N ARG A 17 22.97 -1.40 10.52
CA ARG A 17 23.66 -0.41 9.69
C ARG A 17 22.75 0.76 9.31
N TYR A 18 21.48 0.47 9.04
CA TYR A 18 20.52 1.46 8.58
C TYR A 18 19.33 1.60 9.53
N VAL A 19 18.84 2.84 9.64
CA VAL A 19 17.55 3.14 10.28
C VAL A 19 16.63 3.82 9.27
N ILE A 20 15.37 3.42 9.28
CA ILE A 20 14.30 4.07 8.55
C ILE A 20 13.48 4.88 9.54
N VAL A 21 13.35 6.18 9.26
CA VAL A 21 12.49 7.09 10.03
C VAL A 21 11.45 7.74 9.12
N GLY A 22 10.28 8.03 9.67
CA GLY A 22 9.18 8.64 8.93
C GLY A 22 8.96 10.10 9.33
N SER A 23 8.56 10.93 8.37
CA SER A 23 8.06 12.29 8.62
C SER A 23 6.75 12.52 7.88
N ALA A 24 5.92 13.39 8.42
CA ALA A 24 4.68 13.84 7.77
C ALA A 24 4.68 15.36 7.61
N ALA A 25 4.02 15.85 6.57
CA ALA A 25 3.70 17.26 6.38
C ALA A 25 2.21 17.42 6.08
N HIS A 26 1.57 18.34 6.81
CA HIS A 26 0.19 18.69 6.57
C HIS A 26 0.04 19.41 5.22
N ILE A 27 -0.97 19.04 4.44
CA ILE A 27 -1.31 19.70 3.18
C ILE A 27 -2.21 20.90 3.50
N PRO A 28 -1.80 22.16 3.22
CA PRO A 28 -2.62 23.32 3.52
C PRO A 28 -3.99 23.27 2.83
N ASP A 29 -5.05 23.78 3.47
CA ASP A 29 -6.42 23.73 2.94
C ASP A 29 -6.58 24.43 1.58
N ASP A 30 -5.76 25.46 1.32
CA ASP A 30 -5.72 26.19 0.05
C ASP A 30 -5.11 25.37 -1.10
N LEU A 31 -4.27 24.39 -0.76
CA LEU A 31 -3.64 23.44 -1.68
C LEU A 31 -4.48 22.17 -1.75
N ARG A 32 -5.67 22.28 -2.37
CA ARG A 32 -6.48 21.09 -2.63
C ARG A 32 -5.75 20.17 -3.60
N PRO A 33 -5.47 18.91 -3.23
CA PRO A 33 -4.89 17.96 -4.15
C PRO A 33 -5.83 17.73 -5.33
N HIS A 34 -5.25 17.46 -6.50
CA HIS A 34 -6.04 17.15 -7.69
C HIS A 34 -6.87 15.88 -7.44
N PHE A 35 -8.12 15.85 -7.91
CA PHE A 35 -9.07 14.74 -7.68
C PHE A 35 -8.46 13.36 -7.98
N TYR A 36 -7.76 13.22 -9.11
CA TYR A 36 -7.14 11.95 -9.53
C TYR A 36 -5.88 11.56 -8.75
N HIS A 37 -5.30 12.46 -7.94
CA HIS A 37 -4.25 12.07 -6.99
C HIS A 37 -4.87 11.37 -5.77
N ILE A 38 -6.03 11.85 -5.32
CA ILE A 38 -6.76 11.26 -4.18
C ILE A 38 -7.41 9.94 -4.59
N HIS A 39 -8.07 9.95 -5.75
CA HIS A 39 -8.83 8.83 -6.29
C HIS A 39 -8.02 8.08 -7.35
N SER A 40 -6.93 7.46 -6.90
CA SER A 40 -6.01 6.70 -7.77
C SER A 40 -6.60 5.41 -8.33
N ASN A 41 -7.60 4.83 -7.66
CA ASN A 41 -8.36 3.65 -8.05
C ASN A 41 -9.76 3.68 -7.41
N ASN A 42 -10.65 2.79 -7.85
CA ASN A 42 -12.05 2.71 -7.42
C ASN A 42 -12.23 2.37 -5.93
N GLU A 43 -11.23 1.78 -5.29
CA GLU A 43 -11.24 1.45 -3.87
C GLU A 43 -10.50 2.49 -3.01
N ALA A 44 -9.96 3.56 -3.60
CA ALA A 44 -9.30 4.62 -2.85
C ALA A 44 -10.26 5.23 -1.81
N VAL A 45 -9.76 5.44 -0.60
CA VAL A 45 -10.60 5.87 0.53
C VAL A 45 -11.02 7.32 0.34
N THR A 46 -12.29 7.65 0.59
CA THR A 46 -12.71 9.05 0.56
C THR A 46 -12.13 9.78 1.77
N PRO A 47 -11.37 10.87 1.59
CA PRO A 47 -10.83 11.65 2.69
C PRO A 47 -11.96 12.20 3.57
N THR A 48 -11.79 12.12 4.88
CA THR A 48 -12.74 12.68 5.85
C THR A 48 -12.01 13.61 6.80
N ILE A 49 -12.75 14.46 7.52
CA ILE A 49 -12.16 15.36 8.54
C ILE A 49 -11.37 14.55 9.59
N ARG A 50 -11.79 13.32 9.89
CA ARG A 50 -11.12 12.41 10.83
C ARG A 50 -9.91 11.69 10.22
N SER A 51 -9.72 11.76 8.91
CA SER A 51 -8.65 11.11 8.17
C SER A 51 -8.13 12.06 7.10
N ALA A 52 -7.53 13.16 7.56
CA ALA A 52 -6.86 14.11 6.68
C ALA A 52 -5.67 13.45 5.96
N LEU A 53 -5.46 13.88 4.73
CA LEU A 53 -4.34 13.46 3.88
C LEU A 53 -3.10 14.27 4.21
N GLU A 54 -1.95 13.61 4.15
CA GLU A 54 -0.67 14.23 4.45
C GLU A 54 0.36 13.81 3.39
N ASP A 55 1.43 14.59 3.28
CA ASP A 55 2.60 14.21 2.51
C ASP A 55 3.59 13.51 3.45
N TYR A 56 3.75 12.20 3.27
CA TYR A 56 4.69 11.40 4.04
C TYR A 56 6.04 11.32 3.34
N SER A 57 7.10 11.19 4.14
CA SER A 57 8.42 10.84 3.63
C SER A 57 9.09 9.82 4.54
N LEU A 58 9.66 8.78 3.93
CA LEU A 58 10.51 7.81 4.61
C LEU A 58 11.96 8.14 4.29
N HIS A 59 12.81 8.17 5.31
CA HIS A 59 14.21 8.53 5.23
C HIS A 59 15.05 7.35 5.66
N LEU A 60 16.00 6.94 4.82
CA LEU A 60 16.96 5.89 5.13
C LEU A 60 18.28 6.54 5.56
N VAL A 61 18.67 6.30 6.80
CA VAL A 61 19.88 6.88 7.40
C VAL A 61 20.89 5.78 7.70
N ASP A 62 22.14 5.96 7.26
CA ASP A 62 23.26 5.09 7.61
C ASP A 62 23.81 5.54 8.97
N LEU A 63 23.71 4.65 9.96
CA LEU A 63 24.10 4.89 11.34
C LEU A 63 25.61 4.85 11.54
N HIS A 64 26.35 4.11 10.71
CA HIS A 64 27.81 4.01 10.83
C HIS A 64 28.49 5.30 10.36
N HIS A 65 28.01 5.87 9.27
CA HIS A 65 28.56 7.10 8.71
C HIS A 65 27.79 8.37 9.13
N GLY A 66 26.65 8.21 9.81
CA GLY A 66 25.81 9.33 10.26
C GLY A 66 25.23 10.16 9.11
N LYS A 67 24.89 9.54 7.97
CA LYS A 67 24.44 10.23 6.75
C LYS A 67 23.04 9.79 6.32
N LEU A 68 22.27 10.73 5.77
CA LEU A 68 21.04 10.42 5.04
C LEU A 68 21.42 9.82 3.68
N CYS A 69 20.96 8.61 3.41
CA CYS A 69 21.30 7.88 2.19
C CYS A 69 20.23 8.02 1.10
N ASP A 70 18.95 7.84 1.45
CA ASP A 70 17.84 7.92 0.49
C ASP A 70 16.56 8.42 1.17
N LYS A 71 15.63 8.90 0.34
CA LYS A 71 14.32 9.41 0.76
C LYS A 71 13.24 9.02 -0.23
N LYS A 72 12.12 8.47 0.28
CA LYS A 72 10.91 8.20 -0.51
C LYS A 72 9.75 9.06 -0.06
N HIS A 73 9.03 9.60 -1.03
CA HIS A 73 7.93 10.51 -0.82
C HIS A 73 6.60 9.86 -1.21
N PHE A 74 5.61 9.99 -0.34
CA PHE A 74 4.23 9.59 -0.60
C PHE A 74 3.38 10.84 -0.48
N ARG A 75 2.79 11.27 -1.59
CA ARG A 75 2.01 12.50 -1.65
C ARG A 75 0.54 12.19 -1.45
N THR A 76 -0.15 13.05 -0.70
CA THR A 76 -1.62 13.00 -0.60
C THR A 76 -2.10 11.61 -0.17
N ASP A 77 -1.45 11.04 0.85
CA ASP A 77 -1.66 9.67 1.26
C ASP A 77 -2.17 9.61 2.71
N LYS A 78 -2.46 8.40 3.18
CA LYS A 78 -2.66 8.05 4.58
C LYS A 78 -1.79 6.85 4.93
N ILE A 79 -0.70 7.11 5.65
CA ILE A 79 0.24 6.08 6.12
C ILE A 79 0.35 6.20 7.64
N TYR A 80 0.04 5.14 8.37
CA TYR A 80 0.11 5.14 9.84
C TYR A 80 1.55 4.95 10.31
N LEU A 81 2.30 6.05 10.47
CA LEU A 81 3.68 5.99 10.97
C LEU A 81 3.79 5.73 12.48
N SER A 82 2.78 6.13 13.27
CA SER A 82 2.78 5.91 14.71
C SER A 82 2.85 4.43 15.06
N HIS A 83 3.75 4.09 15.97
CA HIS A 83 4.05 2.72 16.38
C HIS A 83 4.35 1.77 15.22
N ASN A 84 4.87 2.31 14.09
CA ASN A 84 5.13 1.55 12.87
C ASN A 84 3.91 0.79 12.31
N GLN A 85 2.67 1.19 12.59
CA GLN A 85 1.48 0.40 12.23
C GLN A 85 1.27 0.22 10.72
N GLY A 86 1.72 1.18 9.92
CA GLY A 86 1.61 1.21 8.48
C GLY A 86 2.91 0.83 7.76
N ILE A 87 3.97 0.47 8.47
CA ILE A 87 5.27 0.12 7.88
C ILE A 87 5.88 -1.10 8.57
N TYR A 88 6.50 -1.98 7.80
CA TYR A 88 7.12 -3.17 8.36
C TYR A 88 8.42 -3.48 7.63
N LEU A 89 9.48 -3.78 8.37
CA LEU A 89 10.77 -4.16 7.81
C LEU A 89 11.05 -5.62 8.18
N TYR A 90 11.34 -6.44 7.17
CA TYR A 90 11.80 -7.80 7.33
C TYR A 90 13.11 -7.95 6.58
N LYS A 91 14.22 -8.14 7.30
CA LYS A 91 15.58 -8.10 6.74
C LYS A 91 15.82 -6.78 6.00
N GLU A 92 16.06 -6.83 4.69
CA GLU A 92 16.22 -5.68 3.81
C GLU A 92 14.94 -5.28 3.07
N LEU A 93 13.81 -5.98 3.32
CA LEU A 93 12.53 -5.74 2.65
C LEU A 93 11.61 -4.87 3.51
N LEU A 94 11.37 -3.64 3.06
CA LEU A 94 10.44 -2.69 3.66
C LEU A 94 9.08 -2.76 2.96
N ALA A 95 8.02 -3.03 3.71
CA ALA A 95 6.64 -2.90 3.28
C ALA A 95 6.02 -1.61 3.84
N VAL A 96 5.30 -0.87 3.01
CA VAL A 96 4.61 0.37 3.37
C VAL A 96 3.16 0.27 2.91
N LEU A 97 2.22 0.39 3.84
CA LEU A 97 0.79 0.36 3.56
C LEU A 97 0.27 1.78 3.32
N SER A 98 -0.04 2.09 2.05
CA SER A 98 -0.87 3.24 1.67
C SER A 98 -2.33 2.88 1.87
N VAL A 99 -2.93 3.45 2.93
CA VAL A 99 -4.35 3.23 3.26
C VAL A 99 -5.22 4.00 2.29
N GLN A 100 -4.84 5.24 1.95
CA GLN A 100 -5.60 6.07 1.02
C GLN A 100 -5.70 5.42 -0.36
N HIS A 101 -4.58 4.96 -0.91
CA HIS A 101 -4.52 4.38 -2.24
C HIS A 101 -4.75 2.85 -2.26
N GLN A 102 -5.06 2.24 -1.12
CA GLN A 102 -5.26 0.78 -0.99
C GLN A 102 -4.12 -0.03 -1.62
N THR A 103 -2.88 0.38 -1.38
CA THR A 103 -1.69 -0.19 -2.03
C THR A 103 -0.61 -0.48 -0.99
N ILE A 104 0.01 -1.65 -1.09
CA ILE A 104 1.22 -2.02 -0.34
C ILE A 104 2.41 -1.80 -1.27
N HIS A 105 3.32 -0.92 -0.86
CA HIS A 105 4.59 -0.70 -1.54
C HIS A 105 5.66 -1.57 -0.91
N LEU A 106 6.39 -2.31 -1.73
CA LEU A 106 7.54 -3.10 -1.31
C LEU A 106 8.82 -2.43 -1.81
N PHE A 107 9.71 -2.11 -0.89
CA PHE A 107 11.04 -1.56 -1.16
C PHE A 107 12.09 -2.53 -0.66
N GLN A 108 13.17 -2.68 -1.42
CA GLN A 108 14.37 -3.39 -0.98
C GLN A 108 15.48 -2.38 -0.69
N ILE A 109 16.16 -2.56 0.44
CA ILE A 109 17.34 -1.79 0.81
C ILE A 109 18.55 -2.41 0.11
N VAL A 110 19.20 -1.67 -0.78
CA VAL A 110 20.41 -2.09 -1.49
C VAL A 110 21.42 -0.95 -1.45
N ASP A 111 22.57 -1.18 -0.82
CA ASP A 111 23.67 -0.22 -0.74
C ASP A 111 23.27 1.21 -0.30
N GLY A 112 22.32 1.31 0.62
CA GLY A 112 21.82 2.60 1.12
C GLY A 112 20.76 3.25 0.22
N MET A 113 20.18 2.52 -0.72
CA MET A 113 19.05 2.99 -1.53
C MET A 113 17.79 2.17 -1.23
N LEU A 114 16.63 2.82 -1.26
CA LEU A 114 15.33 2.17 -1.23
C LEU A 114 14.88 1.95 -2.69
N ILE A 115 14.95 0.71 -3.16
CA ILE A 115 14.52 0.36 -4.52
C ILE A 115 13.10 -0.18 -4.44
N GLU A 116 12.14 0.47 -5.12
CA GLU A 116 10.77 -0.06 -5.19
C GLU A 116 10.75 -1.31 -6.06
N ILE A 117 10.46 -2.47 -5.45
CA ILE A 117 10.48 -3.75 -6.15
C ILE A 117 9.09 -4.16 -6.65
N ARG A 118 8.03 -3.72 -5.96
CA ARG A 118 6.65 -4.11 -6.30
C ARG A 118 5.62 -3.21 -5.62
N LYS A 119 4.47 -3.05 -6.28
CA LYS A 119 3.24 -2.51 -5.69
C LYS A 119 2.16 -3.60 -5.70
N ILE A 120 1.44 -3.74 -4.59
CA ILE A 120 0.35 -4.70 -4.46
C ILE A 120 -0.93 -3.93 -4.09
N GLY A 121 -1.91 -3.90 -4.99
CA GLY A 121 -3.17 -3.16 -4.79
C GLY A 121 -4.16 -3.49 -5.89
N ARG A 122 -4.45 -2.52 -6.77
CA ARG A 122 -5.23 -2.71 -8.01
C ARG A 122 -4.73 -3.90 -8.83
N PHE A 123 -3.42 -3.98 -8.99
CA PHE A 123 -2.71 -5.12 -9.59
C PHE A 123 -1.77 -5.75 -8.57
N CYS A 124 -1.43 -7.02 -8.76
CA CYS A 124 -0.51 -7.75 -7.87
C CYS A 124 0.83 -8.05 -8.54
N TYR A 125 0.87 -8.05 -9.88
CA TYR A 125 2.06 -8.28 -10.69
C TYR A 125 2.25 -7.14 -11.70
N ASP A 126 3.50 -6.96 -12.12
CA ASP A 126 3.90 -5.83 -12.98
C ASP A 126 3.37 -5.96 -14.42
N ASP A 127 3.05 -7.18 -14.86
CA ASP A 127 2.50 -7.53 -16.17
C ASP A 127 0.97 -7.51 -16.23
N ASP A 128 0.28 -7.52 -15.07
CA ASP A 128 -1.18 -7.45 -14.99
C ASP A 128 -1.77 -6.26 -15.80
N PRO A 129 -1.23 -5.02 -15.76
CA PRO A 129 -1.78 -3.91 -16.54
C PRO A 129 -1.71 -4.15 -18.05
N PHE A 130 -0.64 -4.80 -18.52
CA PHE A 130 -0.46 -5.11 -19.94
C PHE A 130 -1.46 -6.19 -20.38
N ILE A 131 -1.64 -7.25 -19.57
CA ILE A 131 -2.60 -8.31 -19.86
C ILE A 131 -4.03 -7.74 -19.90
N VAL A 132 -4.41 -6.94 -18.90
CA VAL A 132 -5.75 -6.33 -18.85
C VAL A 132 -5.96 -5.39 -20.05
N SER A 133 -5.01 -4.50 -20.33
CA SER A 133 -5.14 -3.59 -21.48
C SER A 133 -5.21 -4.33 -22.82
N SER A 134 -4.52 -5.46 -22.98
CA SER A 134 -4.57 -6.26 -24.21
C SER A 134 -5.93 -6.93 -24.47
N VAL A 135 -6.69 -7.22 -23.41
CA VAL A 135 -8.02 -7.88 -23.51
C VAL A 135 -9.15 -6.84 -23.59
N PHE A 136 -9.02 -5.72 -22.87
CA PHE A 136 -10.05 -4.67 -22.76
C PHE A 136 -9.82 -3.47 -23.69
N ALA A 137 -8.84 -3.57 -24.62
CA ALA A 137 -8.36 -2.49 -25.49
C ALA A 137 -9.42 -1.62 -26.20
N PRO A 138 -10.57 -2.15 -26.69
CA PRO A 138 -11.50 -1.30 -27.44
C PRO A 138 -12.60 -0.65 -26.59
N VAL A 139 -12.72 -0.97 -25.29
CA VAL A 139 -13.95 -0.61 -24.56
C VAL A 139 -13.82 0.65 -23.71
N VAL A 140 -12.67 0.98 -23.08
CA VAL A 140 -12.69 2.22 -22.28
C VAL A 140 -11.36 2.89 -21.98
N ASN A 141 -11.31 4.21 -22.25
CA ASN A 141 -10.53 5.20 -21.50
C ASN A 141 -11.03 5.29 -20.03
N GLU A 142 -11.37 4.18 -19.38
CA GLU A 142 -11.84 4.20 -18.00
C GLU A 142 -10.64 4.45 -17.11
N ARG A 143 -10.77 5.53 -16.35
CA ARG A 143 -9.81 5.86 -15.31
C ARG A 143 -9.91 4.74 -14.27
N PRO A 144 -8.80 4.37 -13.60
CA PRO A 144 -8.82 3.33 -12.58
C PRO A 144 -9.87 3.53 -11.47
N TYR A 145 -10.27 4.79 -11.24
CA TYR A 145 -11.35 5.15 -10.32
C TYR A 145 -12.75 4.67 -10.73
N CYS A 146 -12.99 4.48 -12.03
CA CYS A 146 -14.29 4.11 -12.58
C CYS A 146 -14.51 2.59 -12.66
N GLU A 147 -13.54 1.78 -12.24
CA GLU A 147 -13.67 0.33 -12.27
C GLU A 147 -14.81 -0.15 -11.37
N GLU A 148 -15.71 -0.97 -11.90
CA GLU A 148 -16.81 -1.56 -11.12
C GLU A 148 -16.37 -2.79 -10.32
N THR A 149 -15.33 -3.47 -10.78
CA THR A 149 -14.83 -4.69 -10.17
C THR A 149 -13.90 -4.41 -9.00
N ILE A 150 -13.92 -5.29 -7.99
CA ILE A 150 -12.93 -5.28 -6.91
C ILE A 150 -11.50 -5.47 -7.44
N ASN A 151 -10.54 -4.87 -6.75
CA ASN A 151 -9.12 -4.94 -7.11
C ASN A 151 -8.53 -6.35 -6.99
N SER A 152 -7.42 -6.59 -7.70
CA SER A 152 -6.80 -7.91 -7.82
C SER A 152 -6.42 -8.54 -6.48
N LEU A 153 -5.90 -7.75 -5.52
CA LEU A 153 -5.54 -8.28 -4.21
C LEU A 153 -6.75 -8.83 -3.45
N LYS A 154 -7.81 -8.02 -3.33
CA LYS A 154 -9.04 -8.41 -2.63
C LYS A 154 -9.72 -9.57 -3.33
N HIS A 155 -9.78 -9.56 -4.66
CA HIS A 155 -10.30 -10.67 -5.45
C HIS A 155 -9.54 -11.97 -5.18
N ARG A 156 -8.21 -11.96 -5.22
CA ARG A 156 -7.37 -13.14 -4.96
C ARG A 156 -7.59 -13.69 -3.55
N LEU A 157 -7.72 -12.82 -2.55
CA LEU A 157 -8.02 -13.22 -1.17
C LEU A 157 -9.40 -13.88 -1.07
N LEU A 158 -10.44 -13.26 -1.66
CA LEU A 158 -11.80 -13.81 -1.66
C LEU A 158 -11.88 -15.16 -2.39
N VAL A 159 -11.22 -15.28 -3.55
CA VAL A 159 -11.15 -16.54 -4.30
C VAL A 159 -10.43 -17.63 -3.50
N PHE A 160 -9.34 -17.28 -2.80
CA PHE A 160 -8.65 -18.22 -1.92
C PHE A 160 -9.55 -18.71 -0.79
N LEU A 161 -10.24 -17.79 -0.10
CA LEU A 161 -11.17 -18.12 0.98
C LEU A 161 -12.34 -18.97 0.49
N PHE A 162 -12.91 -18.63 -0.67
CA PHE A 162 -13.97 -19.41 -1.31
C PHE A 162 -13.50 -20.83 -1.65
N LYS A 163 -12.33 -20.97 -2.29
CA LYS A 163 -11.76 -22.28 -2.64
C LYS A 163 -11.52 -23.13 -1.40
N ARG A 164 -11.01 -22.53 -0.32
CA ARG A 164 -10.84 -23.22 0.97
C ARG A 164 -12.18 -23.68 1.53
N ALA A 165 -13.19 -22.81 1.59
CA ALA A 165 -14.52 -23.16 2.10
C ALA A 165 -15.16 -24.27 1.27
N LYS A 166 -15.06 -24.19 -0.06
CA LYS A 166 -15.54 -25.23 -0.97
C LYS A 166 -14.85 -26.58 -0.74
N THR A 167 -13.52 -26.58 -0.60
CA THR A 167 -12.75 -27.81 -0.34
C THR A 167 -13.23 -28.49 0.95
N ILE A 168 -13.40 -27.72 2.03
CA ILE A 168 -13.88 -28.26 3.31
C ILE A 168 -15.30 -28.80 3.21
N THR A 169 -16.19 -28.11 2.48
CA THR A 169 -17.55 -28.59 2.23
C THR A 169 -17.56 -29.87 1.40
N ASP A 170 -16.71 -29.98 0.38
CA ASP A 170 -16.61 -31.18 -0.47
C ASP A 170 -16.08 -32.38 0.35
N ASP A 171 -15.12 -32.17 1.26
CA ASP A 171 -14.55 -33.21 2.13
C ASP A 171 -15.53 -33.67 3.22
N THR A 172 -16.19 -32.73 3.89
CA THR A 172 -17.10 -33.01 5.02
C THR A 172 -18.53 -33.34 4.58
N LYS A 173 -18.88 -33.04 3.32
CA LYS A 173 -20.24 -33.05 2.75
C LYS A 173 -21.23 -32.15 3.48
N ASP A 174 -20.74 -31.19 4.27
CA ASP A 174 -21.55 -30.20 4.99
C ASP A 174 -21.47 -28.83 4.29
N PRO A 175 -22.61 -28.25 3.85
CA PRO A 175 -22.63 -26.91 3.23
C PRO A 175 -22.39 -25.75 4.21
N LEU A 176 -22.20 -26.01 5.50
CA LEU A 176 -22.08 -24.98 6.53
C LEU A 176 -20.92 -23.99 6.29
N GLU A 177 -19.74 -24.46 5.90
CA GLU A 177 -18.58 -23.59 5.66
C GLU A 177 -18.78 -22.68 4.44
N LEU A 178 -19.38 -23.21 3.37
CA LEU A 178 -19.75 -22.40 2.21
C LEU A 178 -20.82 -21.34 2.56
N ARG A 179 -21.78 -21.68 3.42
CA ARG A 179 -22.78 -20.71 3.91
C ARG A 179 -22.17 -19.62 4.78
N LYS A 180 -21.14 -19.93 5.57
CA LYS A 180 -20.41 -18.93 6.35
C LYS A 180 -19.68 -17.94 5.45
N PHE A 181 -19.11 -18.40 4.34
CA PHE A 181 -18.43 -17.52 3.38
C PHE A 181 -19.38 -16.45 2.82
N TYR A 182 -20.62 -16.80 2.47
CA TYR A 182 -21.62 -15.86 1.92
C TYR A 182 -22.37 -15.00 2.96
N LYS A 183 -22.14 -15.20 4.27
CA LYS A 183 -22.85 -14.47 5.33
C LYS A 183 -22.25 -13.10 5.64
N TYR A 184 -21.11 -12.77 5.04
CA TYR A 184 -20.39 -11.50 5.18
C TYR A 184 -20.15 -10.89 3.80
#